data_AF-A0A7L0Q640-F1
#
_entry.id   AF-A0A7L0Q640-F1
#
_cell.length_a   1.000
_cell.length_b   1.000
_cell.length_c   1.000
_cell.angle_alpha   90.00
_cell.angle_beta   90.00
_cell.angle_gamma   90.00
#
_symmetry.space_group_name_H-M   'P 1'
#
loop_
_entity.id
_entity.type
_entity.pdbx_description
1 polymer ?
#
loop_
_entity_poly.entity_id
_entity_poly.type
_entity_poly.pdbx_seq_one_letter_code
_entity_poly.pdbx_strand_id
1 'polypeptide(L)' 'ALERFTINFTITNLPYNSDLATPDSAKFNATRRVMTTMLDRLLKESSIGPAFLGCETTAFRYG' A
#
# COMPACT_ATOMS: atom_id res chain seq x y z
N ALA A 1 -4.61 -23.30 -0.58
CA ALA A 1 -3.59 -22.75 0.33
C ALA A 1 -3.64 -21.23 0.23
N LEU A 2 -3.25 -20.50 1.28
CA LEU A 2 -3.14 -19.03 1.21
C LEU A 2 -1.83 -18.65 0.52
N GLU A 3 -1.91 -17.80 -0.49
CA GLU A 3 -0.75 -17.31 -1.23
C GLU A 3 -0.55 -15.81 -0.98
N ARG A 4 0.71 -15.39 -0.84
CA ARG A 4 1.09 -13.98 -0.72
C ARG A 4 1.82 -13.57 -1.99
N PHE A 5 1.41 -12.44 -2.56
CA PHE A 5 2.08 -11.80 -3.68
C PHE A 5 2.37 -10.34 -3.36
N THR A 6 3.32 -9.75 -4.09
CA THR A 6 3.69 -8.34 -3.95
C THR A 6 3.40 -7.62 -5.26
N ILE A 7 2.77 -6.45 -5.15
CA ILE A 7 2.57 -5.53 -6.27
C ILE A 7 3.40 -4.27 -6.03
N ASN A 8 4.05 -3.78 -7.08
CA ASN A 8 4.74 -2.51 -7.08
C ASN A 8 4.00 -1.57 -8.02
N PHE A 9 3.71 -0.35 -7.55
CA PHE A 9 3.07 0.69 -8.34
C PHE A 9 3.60 2.06 -7.90
N THR A 10 3.49 3.04 -8.80
CA THR A 10 3.95 4.41 -8.54
C THR A 10 2.77 5.31 -8.20
N ILE A 11 2.88 6.06 -7.11
CA ILE A 11 1.91 7.10 -6.75
C ILE A 11 2.41 8.43 -7.32
N THR A 12 1.82 8.87 -8.43
CA THR A 12 2.29 10.08 -9.14
C THR A 12 1.95 11.37 -8.41
N ASN A 13 0.91 11.37 -7.56
CA ASN A 13 0.42 12.57 -6.88
C ASN A 13 0.86 12.65 -5.40
N LEU A 14 1.97 11.99 -5.05
CA LEU A 14 2.55 12.03 -3.70
C LEU A 14 4.06 12.30 -3.78
N PRO A 15 4.51 13.54 -3.48
CA PRO A 15 5.93 13.85 -3.44
C PRO A 15 6.66 13.04 -2.37
N TYR A 16 7.73 12.35 -2.79
CA TYR A 16 8.59 11.60 -1.90
C TYR A 16 9.50 12.52 -1.08
N ASN A 17 9.67 12.22 0.22
CA ASN A 17 10.58 12.94 1.10
C ASN A 17 11.17 12.00 2.17
N SER A 18 12.09 12.51 2.99
CA SER A 18 12.78 11.74 4.03
C SER A 18 11.84 11.08 5.04
N ASP A 19 10.69 11.69 5.33
CA ASP A 19 9.70 11.09 6.24
C ASP A 19 9.11 9.81 5.63
N LEU A 20 8.84 9.79 4.32
CA LEU A 20 8.38 8.58 3.63
C LEU A 20 9.48 7.53 3.49
N ALA A 21 10.75 7.94 3.51
CA ALA A 21 11.90 7.03 3.55
C ALA A 21 12.13 6.41 4.93
N THR A 22 11.63 7.04 5.99
CA THR A 22 11.86 6.62 7.37
C THR A 22 10.67 5.80 7.87
N PRO A 23 10.85 4.48 8.11
CA PRO A 23 9.81 3.65 8.70
C PRO A 23 9.27 4.27 9.99
N ASP A 24 7.98 4.09 10.24
CA ASP A 24 7.28 4.56 11.44
C ASP A 24 7.26 6.07 11.68
N SER A 25 7.76 6.90 10.76
CA SER A 25 7.55 8.35 10.80
C SER A 25 6.06 8.67 10.75
N ALA A 26 5.67 9.84 11.26
CA ALA A 26 4.27 10.27 11.25
C ALA A 26 3.68 10.25 9.82
N LYS A 27 4.45 10.71 8.82
CA LYS A 27 4.02 10.73 7.42
C LYS A 27 3.98 9.32 6.83
N PHE A 28 4.99 8.48 7.10
CA PHE A 28 5.00 7.08 6.67
C PHE A 28 3.75 6.35 7.18
N ASN A 29 3.45 6.45 8.48
CA ASN A 29 2.31 5.78 9.10
C ASN A 29 0.97 6.30 8.57
N ALA A 30 0.83 7.62 8.40
CA ALA A 30 -0.36 8.21 7.80
C ALA A 30 -0.57 7.74 6.36
N THR A 31 0.47 7.80 5.52
CA THR A 31 0.40 7.35 4.12
C THR A 31 0.15 5.84 4.03
N ARG A 32 0.84 5.02 4.84
CA ARG A 32 0.63 3.55 4.91
C ARG A 32 -0.83 3.23 5.22
N ARG A 33 -1.43 3.90 6.21
CA ARG A 33 -2.85 3.68 6.56
C ARG A 33 -3.77 4.00 5.39
N VAL A 34 -3.61 5.16 4.77
CA VAL A 34 -4.43 5.58 3.62
C VAL A 34 -4.29 4.60 2.46
N MET A 35 -3.06 4.25 2.10
CA MET A 35 -2.78 3.35 0.98
C MET A 35 -3.33 1.94 1.21
N THR A 36 -3.11 1.37 2.39
CA THR A 36 -3.67 0.05 2.73
C THR A 36 -5.19 0.06 2.65
N THR A 37 -5.87 1.09 3.17
CA THR A 37 -7.35 1.20 3.07
C THR A 37 -7.83 1.31 1.62
N MET A 38 -7.16 2.11 0.79
CA MET A 38 -7.53 2.27 -0.62
C MET A 38 -7.33 0.97 -1.41
N LEU A 39 -6.19 0.31 -1.24
CA LEU A 39 -5.87 -0.94 -1.92
C LEU A 39 -6.79 -2.07 -1.48
N ASP A 40 -7.07 -2.19 -0.19
CA ASP A 40 -8.01 -3.20 0.32
C ASP A 40 -9.37 -3.07 -0.34
N ARG A 41 -9.89 -1.83 -0.45
CA ARG A 41 -11.17 -1.59 -1.11
C ARG A 41 -11.10 -1.94 -2.59
N LEU A 42 -10.08 -1.46 -3.30
CA LEU A 42 -9.92 -1.69 -4.73
C LEU A 42 -9.82 -3.18 -5.05
N LEU A 43 -9.04 -3.94 -4.28
CA LEU A 43 -8.85 -5.37 -4.48
C LEU A 43 -10.10 -6.17 -4.13
N LYS A 44 -10.86 -5.77 -3.11
CA LYS A 44 -12.19 -6.36 -2.81
C LYS A 44 -13.21 -6.15 -3.93
N GLU A 45 -13.12 -5.03 -4.64
CA GLU A 45 -14.00 -4.72 -5.79
C GLU A 45 -13.49 -5.31 -7.12
N SER A 46 -12.32 -5.95 -7.13
CA SER A 46 -11.71 -6.53 -8.33
C SER A 46 -12.15 -7.98 -8.59
N SER A 47 -11.67 -8.57 -9.69
CA SER A 47 -11.91 -9.98 -10.03
C SER A 47 -11.38 -10.97 -8.99
N ILE A 48 -10.40 -10.59 -8.17
CA ILE A 48 -9.88 -11.44 -7.08
C ILE A 48 -10.62 -11.24 -5.74
N GLY A 49 -11.54 -10.28 -5.68
CA GLY A 49 -12.25 -9.89 -4.45
C GLY A 49 -12.83 -11.06 -3.65
N PRO A 50 -13.51 -12.05 -4.26
CA PRO A 50 -14.06 -13.20 -3.55
C PRO A 50 -13.03 -14.06 -2.80
N ALA A 51 -11.77 -14.05 -3.21
CA ALA A 51 -10.69 -14.82 -2.60
C ALA A 51 -9.68 -13.93 -1.84
N PHE A 52 -9.80 -12.62 -1.93
CA PHE A 52 -8.87 -11.67 -1.34
C PHE A 52 -9.14 -11.47 0.15
N LEU A 53 -8.11 -11.68 0.97
CA LEU A 53 -8.24 -11.57 2.44
C LEU A 53 -7.82 -10.20 2.98
N GLY A 54 -6.93 -9.50 2.29
CA GLY A 54 -6.38 -8.22 2.74
C GLY A 54 -4.97 -7.98 2.20
N CYS A 55 -4.50 -6.74 2.33
CA CYS A 55 -3.15 -6.34 1.97
C CYS A 55 -2.56 -5.39 3.02
N GLU A 56 -1.29 -5.05 2.81
CA GLU A 56 -0.58 -4.09 3.62
C GLU A 56 0.48 -3.39 2.76
N THR A 57 0.68 -2.09 2.98
CA THR A 57 1.81 -1.37 2.40
C THR A 57 3.09 -1.66 3.19
N THR A 58 4.11 -2.19 2.52
CA THR A 58 5.37 -2.62 3.16
C THR A 58 6.48 -1.57 3.09
N ALA A 59 6.50 -0.73 2.06
CA ALA A 59 7.54 0.28 1.88
C ALA A 59 7.08 1.42 0.96
N PHE A 60 7.60 2.63 1.19
CA PHE A 60 7.60 3.70 0.21
C PHE A 60 9.03 3.89 -0.31
N ARG A 61 9.18 3.88 -1.63
CA ARG A 61 10.47 4.01 -2.31
C ARG A 61 10.42 5.21 -3.24
N TYR A 62 11.57 5.83 -3.46
CA TYR A 62 11.73 6.78 -4.54
C TYR A 62 11.52 6.05 -5.87
N GLY A 63 10.71 6.64 -6.75
CA GLY A 63 10.31 6.08 -8.04
C GLY A 63 10.99 6.77 -9.21
#